data_AF-A0A5K1CVE1-F1
#
_entry.id   AF-A0A5K1CVE1-F1
#
_cell.length_a   1.000
_cell.length_b   1.000
_cell.length_c   1.000
_cell.angle_alpha   90.00
_cell.angle_beta   90.00
_cell.angle_gamma   90.00
#
_symmetry.space_group_name_H-M   'P 1'
#
loop_
_entity.id
_entity.type
_entity.pdbx_description
1 polymer ?
#
loop_
_entity_poly.entity_id
_entity_poly.type
_entity_poly.pdbx_seq_one_letter_code
_entity_poly.pdbx_strand_id
1 'polypeptide(L)'
;RYGLRLNNEELAEFECLRGDYEVNWHLKQLRSAISPTLEEKHLRSVTVKNRRRAFLDKLIHDGQYFSEDAMREREPYLHHEYVGKFQDPVGRGMSRPGERWSETLMRRAEENIITAEIRKEQERLGVPKKDWVGPKEEEEVEEEEEEEEEESDEEMEVDKGRVASASVK
;
A
#
# COMPACT_ATOMS: atom_id res chain seq x y z
N ARG A 1 27.32 2.55 -29.81
CA ARG A 1 26.73 2.10 -31.09
C ARG A 1 26.16 3.33 -31.80
N TYR A 2 26.76 3.76 -32.91
CA TYR A 2 26.42 5.03 -33.57
C TYR A 2 25.42 4.91 -34.73
N GLY A 3 25.11 3.70 -35.19
CA GLY A 3 24.28 3.48 -36.37
C GLY A 3 22.84 4.04 -36.30
N LEU A 4 22.30 4.27 -35.09
CA LEU A 4 20.97 4.90 -34.92
C LEU A 4 20.99 6.42 -35.11
N ARG A 5 22.18 7.04 -35.16
CA ARG A 5 22.35 8.47 -35.44
C ARG A 5 22.56 8.75 -36.93
N LEU A 6 22.64 7.71 -37.75
CA LEU A 6 22.82 7.85 -39.18
C LEU A 6 21.48 8.21 -39.85
N ASN A 7 21.54 9.12 -40.82
CA ASN A 7 20.41 9.45 -41.67
C ASN A 7 20.28 8.46 -42.83
N ASN A 8 19.13 8.45 -43.52
CA ASN A 8 18.90 7.55 -44.66
C ASN A 8 19.90 7.76 -45.81
N GLU A 9 20.38 9.00 -46.00
CA GLU A 9 21.39 9.35 -47.01
C GLU A 9 22.75 8.72 -46.67
N GLU A 10 23.20 8.82 -45.43
CA GLU A 10 24.45 8.20 -44.96
C GLU A 10 24.37 6.67 -45.01
N LEU A 11 23.19 6.09 -44.79
CA LEU A 11 22.94 4.66 -44.96
C LEU A 11 22.92 4.21 -46.43
N ALA A 12 22.78 5.13 -47.39
CA ALA A 12 22.83 4.82 -48.81
C ALA A 12 24.28 4.60 -49.29
N GLU A 13 25.27 5.24 -48.66
CA GLU A 13 26.70 5.05 -48.99
C GLU A 13 27.16 3.58 -48.80
N PHE A 14 26.54 2.87 -47.86
CA PHE A 14 26.81 1.45 -47.61
C PHE A 14 26.18 0.50 -48.65
N GLU A 15 25.41 1.01 -49.60
CA GLU A 15 24.83 0.18 -50.66
C GLU A 15 25.87 -0.36 -51.64
N CYS A 16 27.08 0.22 -51.68
CA CYS A 16 28.21 -0.35 -52.43
C CYS A 16 28.69 -1.70 -51.88
N LEU A 17 28.42 -1.98 -50.60
CA LEU A 17 28.76 -3.24 -49.92
C LEU A 17 27.62 -4.27 -50.00
N ARG A 18 26.61 -4.00 -50.84
CA ARG A 18 25.44 -4.87 -51.02
C ARG A 18 25.88 -6.18 -51.65
N GLY A 19 26.00 -7.21 -50.83
CA GLY A 19 26.51 -8.53 -51.21
C GLY A 19 27.09 -9.28 -50.01
N ASP A 20 27.60 -8.55 -49.04
CA ASP A 20 27.89 -9.09 -47.72
C ASP A 20 26.59 -9.29 -46.93
N TYR A 21 26.40 -10.49 -46.41
CA TYR A 21 25.25 -10.84 -45.58
C TYR A 21 25.19 -9.97 -44.31
N GLU A 22 26.32 -9.76 -43.64
CA GLU A 22 26.38 -9.04 -42.37
C GLU A 22 25.98 -7.57 -42.56
N VAL A 23 26.54 -6.93 -43.59
CA VAL A 23 26.22 -5.53 -43.92
C VAL A 23 24.75 -5.38 -44.27
N ASN A 24 24.22 -6.28 -45.10
CA ASN A 24 22.80 -6.26 -45.47
C ASN A 24 21.87 -6.47 -44.25
N TRP A 25 22.22 -7.37 -43.34
CA TRP A 25 21.46 -7.60 -42.10
C TRP A 25 21.42 -6.33 -41.23
N HIS A 26 22.58 -5.73 -41.00
CA HIS A 26 22.69 -4.51 -40.20
C HIS A 26 21.97 -3.32 -40.84
N LEU A 27 22.09 -3.11 -42.16
CA LEU A 27 21.37 -2.05 -42.88
C LEU A 27 19.86 -2.21 -42.79
N LYS A 28 19.35 -3.44 -42.95
CA LYS A 28 17.92 -3.72 -42.80
C LYS A 28 17.44 -3.39 -41.39
N GLN A 29 18.19 -3.80 -40.38
CA GLN A 29 17.86 -3.52 -38.98
C GLN A 29 17.84 -2.01 -38.68
N LEU A 30 18.85 -1.26 -39.16
CA LEU A 30 18.92 0.20 -38.96
C LEU A 30 17.78 0.93 -39.68
N ARG A 31 17.49 0.56 -40.93
CA ARG A 31 16.36 1.13 -41.70
C ARG A 31 15.02 0.87 -41.00
N SER A 32 14.79 -0.35 -40.51
CA SER A 32 13.58 -0.69 -39.74
C SER A 32 13.48 0.06 -38.40
N ALA A 33 14.61 0.46 -37.81
CA ALA A 33 14.64 1.23 -36.58
C ALA A 33 14.32 2.72 -36.81
N ILE A 34 14.88 3.31 -37.87
CA ILE A 34 14.74 4.73 -38.22
C ILE A 34 13.37 5.00 -38.88
N SER A 35 13.04 4.24 -39.92
CA SER A 35 11.83 4.42 -40.73
C SER A 35 11.04 3.13 -40.84
N PRO A 36 10.40 2.69 -39.74
CA PRO A 36 9.65 1.44 -39.77
C PRO A 36 8.39 1.51 -40.61
N THR A 37 8.15 0.40 -41.30
CA THR A 37 6.90 0.17 -42.03
C THR A 37 5.70 0.05 -41.09
N LEU A 38 4.49 0.22 -41.61
CA LEU A 38 3.25 0.05 -40.83
C LEU A 38 3.16 -1.36 -40.25
N GLU A 39 3.53 -2.38 -41.03
CA GLU A 39 3.55 -3.77 -40.61
C GLU A 39 4.56 -4.00 -39.46
N GLU A 40 5.77 -3.47 -39.55
CA GLU A 40 6.77 -3.58 -38.48
C GLU A 40 6.34 -2.86 -37.19
N LYS A 41 5.64 -1.74 -37.30
CA LYS A 41 5.02 -1.06 -36.14
C LYS A 41 3.94 -1.96 -35.53
N HIS A 42 3.08 -2.55 -36.36
CA HIS A 42 2.03 -3.46 -35.91
C HIS A 42 2.60 -4.70 -35.23
N LEU A 43 3.58 -5.36 -35.83
CA LEU A 43 4.25 -6.54 -35.27
C LEU A 43 4.92 -6.23 -33.93
N ARG A 44 5.58 -5.07 -33.79
CA ARG A 44 6.14 -4.64 -32.50
C ARG A 44 5.05 -4.42 -31.45
N SER A 45 3.96 -3.76 -31.82
CA SER A 45 2.80 -3.57 -30.93
C SER A 45 2.22 -4.90 -30.46
N VAL A 46 1.98 -5.84 -31.39
CA VAL A 46 1.51 -7.20 -31.09
C VAL A 46 2.50 -7.93 -30.17
N THR A 47 3.80 -7.84 -30.46
CA THR A 47 4.84 -8.48 -29.63
C THR A 47 4.82 -7.95 -28.20
N VAL A 48 4.69 -6.63 -28.01
CA VAL A 48 4.59 -6.02 -26.68
C VAL A 48 3.31 -6.48 -25.97
N LYS A 49 2.17 -6.52 -26.66
CA LYS A 49 0.90 -7.00 -26.09
C LYS A 49 0.99 -8.48 -25.69
N ASN A 50 1.56 -9.33 -26.53
CA ASN A 50 1.74 -10.75 -26.25
C ASN A 50 2.69 -10.98 -25.07
N ARG A 51 3.78 -10.20 -24.98
CA ARG A 51 4.70 -10.25 -23.82
C ARG A 51 3.99 -9.83 -22.54
N ARG A 52 3.20 -8.75 -22.57
CA ARG A 52 2.41 -8.29 -21.42
C ARG A 52 1.40 -9.34 -20.99
N ARG A 53 0.68 -9.95 -21.94
CA ARG A 53 -0.26 -11.03 -21.68
C ARG A 53 0.43 -12.24 -21.05
N ALA A 54 1.52 -12.72 -21.64
CA ALA A 54 2.27 -13.85 -21.10
C ALA A 54 2.82 -13.58 -19.69
N PHE A 55 3.19 -12.33 -19.39
CA PHE A 55 3.60 -11.95 -18.04
C PHE A 55 2.42 -11.91 -17.06
N LEU A 56 1.28 -11.36 -17.47
CA LEU A 56 0.05 -11.35 -16.67
C LEU A 56 -0.41 -12.78 -16.35
N ASP A 57 -0.39 -13.68 -17.34
CA ASP A 57 -0.75 -15.09 -17.15
C ASP A 57 0.17 -15.77 -16.11
N LYS A 58 1.47 -15.43 -16.09
CA LYS A 58 2.40 -15.88 -15.04
C LYS A 58 2.03 -15.33 -13.67
N LEU A 59 1.76 -14.02 -13.55
CA LEU A 59 1.35 -13.43 -12.28
C LEU A 59 0.08 -14.04 -11.71
N ILE A 60 -0.88 -14.38 -12.58
CA ILE A 60 -2.11 -15.09 -12.19
C ILE A 60 -1.76 -16.51 -11.70
N HIS A 61 -0.93 -17.23 -12.44
CA HIS A 61 -0.57 -18.61 -12.09
C HIS A 61 0.21 -18.69 -10.77
N ASP A 62 1.16 -17.78 -10.56
CA ASP A 62 1.97 -17.72 -9.34
C ASP A 62 1.13 -17.34 -8.11
N GLY A 63 0.00 -16.63 -8.30
CA GLY A 63 -0.98 -16.29 -7.28
C GLY A 63 -0.54 -15.24 -6.26
N GLN A 64 0.77 -15.03 -6.07
CA GLN A 64 1.31 -14.10 -5.08
C GLN A 64 0.95 -12.64 -5.37
N TYR A 65 1.02 -12.21 -6.63
CA TYR A 65 0.77 -10.82 -7.00
C TYR A 65 -0.69 -10.41 -6.76
N PHE A 66 -1.64 -11.31 -7.00
CA PHE A 66 -3.08 -11.05 -6.78
C PHE A 66 -3.59 -11.61 -5.46
N SER A 67 -2.70 -11.98 -4.53
CA SER A 67 -3.10 -12.27 -3.16
C SER A 67 -3.65 -11.01 -2.50
N GLU A 68 -4.56 -11.20 -1.54
CA GLU A 68 -5.21 -10.09 -0.83
C GLU A 68 -4.16 -9.22 -0.11
N ASP A 69 -3.26 -9.85 0.63
CA ASP A 69 -2.18 -9.16 1.33
C ASP A 69 -1.28 -8.36 0.38
N ALA A 70 -0.84 -8.95 -0.75
CA ALA A 70 0.01 -8.24 -1.69
C ALA A 70 -0.72 -7.08 -2.40
N MET A 71 -2.04 -7.17 -2.60
CA MET A 71 -2.83 -6.05 -3.13
C MET A 71 -2.96 -4.93 -2.09
N ARG A 72 -3.20 -5.31 -0.83
CA ARG A 72 -3.33 -4.38 0.30
C ARG A 72 -2.04 -3.62 0.56
N GLU A 73 -0.89 -4.28 0.52
CA GLU A 73 0.42 -3.65 0.71
C GLU A 73 0.79 -2.67 -0.42
N ARG A 74 0.37 -2.96 -1.66
CA ARG A 74 0.73 -2.12 -2.82
C ARG A 74 -0.09 -0.86 -2.93
N GLU A 75 -1.39 -0.95 -2.72
CA GLU A 75 -2.33 0.16 -2.87
C GLU A 75 -3.37 0.11 -1.75
N PRO A 76 -2.99 0.54 -0.53
CA PRO A 76 -3.80 0.30 0.66
C PRO A 76 -5.18 0.98 0.61
N TYR A 77 -5.24 2.22 0.09
CA TYR A 77 -6.50 2.96 0.02
C TYR A 77 -7.48 2.35 -0.99
N LEU A 78 -6.98 2.01 -2.18
CA LEU A 78 -7.77 1.33 -3.20
C LEU A 78 -8.28 -0.03 -2.68
N HIS A 79 -7.41 -0.77 -2.00
CA HIS A 79 -7.80 -2.03 -1.38
C HIS A 79 -8.92 -1.83 -0.35
N HIS A 80 -8.80 -0.84 0.54
CA HIS A 80 -9.82 -0.53 1.53
C HIS A 80 -11.18 -0.21 0.88
N GLU A 81 -11.20 0.62 -0.18
CA GLU A 81 -12.43 1.07 -0.83
C GLU A 81 -13.20 -0.06 -1.51
N TYR A 82 -12.52 -1.02 -2.15
CA TYR A 82 -13.17 -2.04 -2.97
C TYR A 82 -13.25 -3.42 -2.32
N VAL A 83 -12.39 -3.71 -1.36
CA VAL A 83 -12.31 -5.02 -0.70
C VAL A 83 -12.44 -4.86 0.80
N GLY A 84 -11.55 -4.07 1.41
CA GLY A 84 -11.38 -3.99 2.85
C GLY A 84 -12.62 -3.58 3.63
N LYS A 85 -13.42 -2.61 3.15
CA LYS A 85 -14.63 -2.12 3.84
C LYS A 85 -15.79 -3.11 3.87
N PHE A 86 -15.75 -4.14 3.03
CA PHE A 86 -16.79 -5.19 2.96
C PHE A 86 -16.38 -6.48 3.67
N GLN A 87 -15.14 -6.58 4.14
CA GLN A 87 -14.69 -7.71 4.95
C GLN A 87 -15.23 -7.58 6.38
N ASP A 88 -15.66 -8.72 6.94
CA ASP A 88 -16.16 -8.74 8.32
C ASP A 88 -15.08 -8.26 9.30
N PRO A 89 -15.41 -7.28 10.17
CA PRO A 89 -14.45 -6.75 11.15
C PRO A 89 -13.94 -7.81 12.12
N VAL A 90 -14.70 -8.90 12.32
CA VAL A 90 -14.31 -10.03 13.18
C VAL A 90 -13.05 -10.74 12.67
N GLY A 91 -12.85 -10.84 11.35
CA GLY A 91 -11.65 -11.45 10.76
C GLY A 91 -10.38 -10.59 10.86
N ARG A 92 -10.57 -9.29 11.11
CA ARG A 92 -9.52 -8.29 11.37
C ARG A 92 -9.41 -7.90 12.85
N GLY A 93 -10.12 -8.59 13.75
CA GLY A 93 -10.08 -8.31 15.18
C GLY A 93 -8.66 -8.35 15.74
N MET A 94 -8.34 -7.41 16.64
CA MET A 94 -6.96 -7.17 17.08
C MET A 94 -6.36 -8.25 17.98
N SER A 95 -7.18 -9.15 18.52
CA SER A 95 -6.72 -10.22 19.38
C SER A 95 -7.14 -11.55 18.79
N ARG A 96 -6.17 -12.32 18.28
CA ARG A 96 -6.38 -13.69 17.86
C ARG A 96 -6.09 -14.60 19.06
N PRO A 97 -7.03 -15.48 19.46
CA PRO A 97 -6.77 -16.41 20.56
C PRO A 97 -5.50 -17.23 20.29
N GLY A 98 -4.53 -17.18 21.22
CA GLY A 98 -3.27 -17.94 21.14
C GLY A 98 -2.08 -17.22 20.47
N GLU A 99 -2.23 -15.98 20.03
CA GLU A 99 -1.15 -15.16 19.47
C GLU A 99 -0.24 -14.58 20.57
N ARG A 100 1.07 -14.47 20.31
CA ARG A 100 2.01 -13.85 21.27
C ARG A 100 1.86 -12.34 21.23
N TRP A 101 2.07 -11.68 22.36
CA TRP A 101 2.01 -10.21 22.44
C TRP A 101 2.96 -9.51 21.46
N SER A 102 4.14 -10.12 21.20
CA SER A 102 5.09 -9.65 20.20
C SER A 102 4.51 -9.66 18.77
N GLU A 103 3.73 -10.67 18.41
CA GLU A 103 3.12 -10.79 17.07
C GLU A 103 1.99 -9.78 16.92
N THR A 104 1.17 -9.62 17.97
CA THR A 104 0.13 -8.58 18.01
C THR A 104 0.71 -7.18 17.88
N LEU A 105 1.83 -6.89 18.55
CA LEU A 105 2.51 -5.60 18.47
C LEU A 105 3.05 -5.33 17.06
N MET A 106 3.72 -6.30 16.44
CA MET A 106 4.23 -6.17 15.08
C MET A 106 3.10 -5.92 14.09
N ARG A 107 2.02 -6.69 14.17
CA ARG A 107 0.83 -6.51 13.33
C ARG A 107 0.19 -5.14 13.51
N ARG A 108 0.10 -4.63 14.74
CA ARG A 108 -0.42 -3.27 15.01
C ARG A 108 0.46 -2.21 14.36
N ALA A 109 1.77 -2.34 14.46
CA ALA A 109 2.70 -1.42 13.81
C ALA A 109 2.54 -1.42 12.28
N GLU A 110 2.37 -2.60 11.67
CA GLU A 110 2.11 -2.75 10.23
C GLU A 110 0.77 -2.12 9.81
N GLU A 111 -0.31 -2.37 10.55
CA GLU A 111 -1.63 -1.76 10.30
C GLU A 111 -1.59 -0.23 10.47
N ASN A 112 -0.80 0.28 11.42
CA ASN A 112 -0.61 1.73 11.60
C ASN A 112 0.12 2.37 10.42
N ILE A 113 1.09 1.68 9.81
CA ILE A 113 1.76 2.14 8.59
C ILE A 113 0.76 2.20 7.43
N ILE A 114 -0.04 1.15 7.26
CA ILE A 114 -1.08 1.06 6.23
C ILE A 114 -2.10 2.19 6.38
N THR A 115 -2.65 2.39 7.57
CA THR A 115 -3.63 3.46 7.82
C THR A 115 -3.06 4.85 7.62
N ALA A 116 -1.80 5.09 7.98
CA ALA A 116 -1.11 6.35 7.69
C ALA A 116 -0.95 6.60 6.17
N GLU A 117 -0.66 5.56 5.39
CA GLU A 117 -0.56 5.66 3.94
C GLU A 117 -1.93 5.92 3.28
N ILE A 118 -2.99 5.27 3.78
CA ILE A 118 -4.37 5.57 3.39
C ILE A 118 -4.70 7.04 3.63
N ARG A 119 -4.38 7.57 4.82
CA ARG A 119 -4.64 8.98 5.16
C ARG A 119 -3.94 9.95 4.22
N LYS A 120 -2.67 9.70 3.88
CA LYS A 120 -1.92 10.52 2.91
C LYS A 120 -2.59 10.53 1.53
N GLU A 121 -3.09 9.38 1.10
CA GLU A 121 -3.78 9.25 -0.18
C GLU A 121 -5.14 9.96 -0.16
N GLN A 122 -5.90 9.82 0.93
CA GLN A 122 -7.17 10.51 1.14
C GLN A 122 -7.00 12.04 1.13
N GLU A 123 -5.94 12.56 1.76
CA GLU A 123 -5.59 13.97 1.72
C GLU A 123 -5.26 14.42 0.30
N ARG A 124 -4.43 13.65 -0.42
CA ARG A 124 -4.07 13.93 -1.82
C ARG A 124 -5.29 14.01 -2.74
N LEU A 125 -6.30 13.17 -2.51
CA LEU A 125 -7.54 13.12 -3.26
C LEU A 125 -8.61 14.11 -2.77
N GLY A 126 -8.35 14.83 -1.67
CA GLY A 126 -9.27 15.82 -1.11
C GLY A 126 -10.51 15.22 -0.45
N VAL A 127 -10.40 14.00 0.09
CA VAL A 127 -11.50 13.33 0.78
C VAL A 127 -11.83 14.09 2.08
N PRO A 128 -13.11 14.39 2.36
CA PRO A 128 -13.50 15.05 3.60
C PRO A 128 -13.05 14.26 4.84
N LYS A 129 -12.56 14.95 5.87
CA LYS A 129 -12.08 14.34 7.12
C LYS A 129 -13.07 13.38 7.79
N LYS A 130 -14.38 13.65 7.62
CA LYS A 130 -15.46 12.79 8.14
C LYS A 130 -15.42 11.37 7.56
N ASP A 131 -14.92 11.23 6.34
CA ASP A 131 -14.86 9.97 5.60
C ASP A 131 -13.45 9.36 5.64
N TRP A 132 -12.57 9.84 6.52
CA TRP A 132 -11.24 9.29 6.69
C TRP A 132 -11.29 7.91 7.36
N VAL A 133 -10.39 7.04 6.92
CA VAL A 133 -10.30 5.67 7.41
C VAL A 133 -9.39 5.62 8.65
N GLY A 134 -9.83 4.90 9.68
CA GLY A 134 -9.09 4.68 10.92
C GLY A 134 -9.77 5.30 12.14
N PRO A 135 -9.20 5.11 13.35
CA PRO A 135 -9.72 5.75 14.56
C PRO A 135 -9.75 7.26 14.35
N LYS A 136 -10.86 7.88 14.77
CA LYS A 136 -10.95 9.33 14.79
C LYS A 136 -9.97 9.82 15.85
N GLU A 137 -9.30 10.96 15.60
CA GLU A 137 -8.45 11.60 16.62
C GLU A 137 -9.21 11.85 17.94
N GLU A 138 -10.55 11.84 17.92
CA GLU A 138 -11.41 11.95 19.10
C GLU A 138 -11.50 10.66 19.95
N GLU A 139 -11.30 9.46 19.38
CA GLU A 139 -11.39 8.18 20.13
C GLU A 139 -10.11 7.86 20.94
N GLU A 140 -8.94 8.40 20.57
CA GLU A 140 -7.71 8.22 21.36
C GLU A 140 -7.71 9.08 22.65
N VAL A 141 -8.55 10.12 22.73
CA VAL A 141 -8.63 10.99 23.92
C VAL A 141 -9.59 10.43 24.97
N GLU A 142 -10.65 9.73 24.58
CA GLU A 142 -11.60 9.12 25.53
C GLU A 142 -10.99 7.94 26.32
N GLU A 143 -10.04 7.17 25.76
CA GLU A 143 -9.38 6.08 26.51
C GLU A 143 -8.37 6.58 27.56
N GLU A 144 -7.83 7.79 27.46
CA GLU A 144 -6.93 8.36 28.48
C GLU A 144 -7.67 9.03 29.65
N GLU A 145 -8.93 9.46 29.48
CA GLU A 145 -9.70 10.14 30.54
C GLU A 145 -10.41 9.19 31.52
N GLU A 146 -10.60 7.90 31.21
CA GLU A 146 -11.30 6.96 32.12
C GLU A 146 -10.43 6.38 33.25
N GLU A 147 -9.11 6.62 33.30
CA GLU A 147 -8.22 6.07 34.36
C GLU A 147 -8.04 6.98 35.61
N GLU A 148 -8.60 8.20 35.66
CA GLU A 148 -8.35 9.14 36.78
C GLU A 148 -9.48 9.28 37.85
N GLU A 149 -10.61 8.58 37.77
CA GLU A 149 -11.73 8.71 38.74
C GLU A 149 -11.98 7.50 39.64
N GLU A 150 -10.96 6.88 40.26
CA GLU A 150 -11.18 6.03 41.45
C GLU A 150 -10.07 6.17 42.51
N GLU A 151 -10.02 7.30 43.22
CA GLU A 151 -9.54 7.27 44.61
C GLU A 151 -10.16 8.37 45.48
N SER A 152 -10.72 7.93 46.62
CA SER A 152 -11.00 8.70 47.85
C SER A 152 -12.38 9.36 48.00
N ASP A 153 -13.40 8.56 48.27
CA ASP A 153 -14.49 8.96 49.18
C ASP A 153 -14.88 7.81 50.12
N GLU A 154 -14.36 7.83 51.35
CA GLU A 154 -14.84 7.16 52.59
C GLU A 154 -13.78 7.51 53.67
N GLU A 155 -14.05 8.22 54.77
CA GLU A 155 -14.85 7.76 55.90
C GLU A 155 -15.49 8.90 56.72
N MET A 156 -16.63 8.54 57.32
CA MET A 156 -17.69 9.36 57.90
C MET A 156 -17.39 10.00 59.27
N GLU A 157 -18.06 11.13 59.51
CA GLU A 157 -18.31 11.68 60.85
C GLU A 157 -19.14 10.74 61.74
N VAL A 158 -18.78 10.65 63.03
CA VAL A 158 -19.69 10.17 64.09
C VAL A 158 -19.65 11.09 65.32
N ASP A 159 -20.68 11.92 65.39
CA ASP A 159 -21.57 12.32 66.49
C ASP A 159 -21.11 12.52 67.96
N LYS A 160 -21.76 13.51 68.56
CA LYS A 160 -21.61 14.12 69.89
C LYS A 160 -22.04 13.21 71.04
N GLY A 161 -21.32 13.38 72.16
CA GLY A 161 -21.94 13.70 73.45
C GLY A 161 -22.28 12.54 74.39
N ARG A 162 -21.47 12.39 75.45
CA ARG A 162 -21.95 11.80 76.71
C ARG A 162 -21.32 12.49 77.92
N VAL A 163 -22.19 13.13 78.69
CA VAL A 163 -21.93 13.78 79.98
C VAL A 163 -21.77 12.71 81.07
N ALA A 164 -20.81 12.89 81.98
CA ALA A 164 -20.96 12.84 83.45
C ALA A 164 -19.75 12.26 84.21
N SER A 165 -19.27 13.07 85.17
CA SER A 165 -18.75 12.74 86.51
C SER A 165 -17.59 11.75 86.69
N ALA A 166 -16.49 12.20 87.32
CA ALA A 166 -16.23 12.00 88.76
C ALA A 166 -14.75 12.27 89.15
N SER A 167 -14.56 13.23 90.06
CA SER A 167 -13.72 13.21 91.27
C SER A 167 -12.28 12.64 91.31
N VAL A 168 -11.41 13.49 91.90
CA VAL A 168 -10.42 13.17 92.98
C VAL A 168 -9.10 12.54 92.47
N LYS A 169 -7.91 13.11 92.70
CA LYS A 169 -7.28 13.74 93.89
C LYS A 169 -6.38 14.91 93.52
#